data_AF-A0A7W5ETN4-F1
#
_entry.id   AF-A0A7W5ETN4-F1
#
_cell.length_a   1.000
_cell.length_b   1.000
_cell.length_c   1.000
_cell.angle_alpha   90.00
_cell.angle_beta   90.00
_cell.angle_gamma   90.00
#
_symmetry.space_group_name_H-M   'P 1'
#
loop_
_entity.id
_entity.type
_entity.pdbx_description
1 polymer ?
#
loop_
_entity_poly.entity_id
_entity_poly.type
_entity_poly.pdbx_seq_one_letter_code
_entity_poly.pdbx_strand_id
1 'polypeptide(L)'
;MRNPRQKWKAYQLHEWGWSLEEIATAFRVKPDTAASWIDHGQEAYRELHPWHEGLPTRLANYLKAMGLHSREEVQHAFQRGQLYAGVENGLGEMRYREIIDWLGADESPSHWQAPPPLVLDLSPRAHQVLRYLARRRGVSRDDIIERLLLEAAGDPED
;
A
#
# COMPACT_ATOMS: atom_id res chain seq x y z
N MET A 1 -23.09 33.14 5.36
CA MET A 1 -21.95 32.19 5.48
C MET A 1 -22.10 31.41 6.78
N ARG A 2 -22.31 30.10 6.73
CA ARG A 2 -22.33 29.25 7.94
C ARG A 2 -20.91 29.06 8.47
N ASN A 3 -20.79 28.95 9.80
CA ASN A 3 -19.54 29.08 10.54
C ASN A 3 -18.63 27.85 10.33
N PRO A 4 -17.40 27.99 9.81
CA PRO A 4 -16.44 26.88 9.65
C PRO A 4 -16.20 26.08 10.94
N ARG A 5 -16.32 26.72 12.10
CA ARG A 5 -16.20 26.08 13.41
C ARG A 5 -17.28 25.03 13.67
N GLN A 6 -18.47 25.18 13.10
CA GLN A 6 -19.56 24.21 13.26
C GLN A 6 -19.29 22.93 12.48
N LYS A 7 -18.74 23.04 11.26
CA LYS A 7 -18.34 21.88 10.45
C LYS A 7 -17.27 21.05 11.16
N TRP A 8 -16.23 21.73 11.64
CA TRP A 8 -15.16 21.09 12.41
C TRP A 8 -15.68 20.41 13.68
N LYS A 9 -16.55 21.07 14.44
CA LYS A 9 -17.11 20.49 15.67
C LYS A 9 -18.04 19.30 15.39
N ALA A 10 -18.78 19.30 14.28
CA ALA A 10 -19.58 18.15 13.87
C ALA A 10 -18.69 16.93 13.54
N TYR A 11 -17.58 17.15 12.82
CA TYR A 11 -16.58 16.10 12.57
C TYR A 11 -15.98 15.55 13.88
N GLN A 12 -15.55 16.41 14.81
CA GLN A 12 -15.01 15.96 16.10
C GLN A 12 -16.00 15.12 16.92
N LEU A 13 -17.29 15.48 16.93
CA LEU A 13 -18.32 14.70 17.63
C LEU A 13 -18.52 13.33 16.96
N HIS A 14 -18.46 13.28 15.63
CA HIS A 14 -18.53 12.02 14.89
C HIS A 14 -17.34 11.10 15.23
N GLU A 15 -16.12 11.64 15.27
CA GLU A 15 -14.91 10.92 15.69
C GLU A 15 -15.02 10.40 17.15
N TRP A 16 -15.79 11.07 18.00
CA TRP A 16 -16.11 10.61 19.36
C TRP A 16 -17.28 9.61 19.42
N GLY A 17 -17.74 9.11 18.28
CA GLY A 17 -18.76 8.07 18.17
C GLY A 17 -20.21 8.57 18.20
N TRP A 18 -20.45 9.88 18.06
CA TRP A 18 -21.81 10.39 17.96
C TRP A 18 -22.44 10.03 16.62
N SER A 19 -23.70 9.62 16.65
CA SER A 19 -24.48 9.33 15.45
C SER A 19 -24.85 10.60 14.68
N LEU A 20 -25.16 10.45 13.39
CA LEU A 20 -25.63 11.53 12.54
C LEU A 20 -26.86 12.26 13.12
N GLU A 21 -27.78 11.51 13.73
CA GLU A 21 -29.02 12.06 14.33
C GLU A 21 -28.74 12.88 15.60
N GLU A 22 -27.82 12.42 16.44
CA GLU A 22 -27.41 13.16 17.65
C GLU A 22 -26.71 14.47 17.28
N ILE A 23 -25.84 14.44 16.27
CA ILE A 23 -25.15 15.63 15.74
C ILE A 23 -26.17 16.59 15.11
N ALA A 24 -27.08 16.08 14.26
CA ALA A 24 -28.13 16.88 13.63
C ALA A 24 -29.02 17.58 14.67
N THR A 25 -29.43 16.84 15.71
CA THR A 25 -30.21 17.36 16.83
C THR A 25 -29.44 18.43 17.60
N ALA A 26 -28.18 18.18 17.94
CA ALA A 26 -27.33 19.11 18.68
C ALA A 26 -27.14 20.45 17.96
N PHE A 27 -27.04 20.43 16.62
CA PHE A 27 -26.89 21.64 15.80
C PHE A 27 -28.21 22.19 15.25
N ARG A 28 -29.35 21.54 15.52
CA ARG A 28 -30.68 21.88 14.98
C ARG A 28 -30.68 21.96 13.45
N VAL A 29 -30.05 21.00 12.80
CA VAL A 29 -29.99 20.85 11.34
C VAL A 29 -30.58 19.52 10.91
N LYS A 30 -30.79 19.33 9.61
CA LYS A 30 -31.19 18.03 9.06
C LYS A 30 -29.98 17.07 9.06
N PRO A 31 -30.19 15.75 9.17
CA PRO A 31 -29.13 14.74 9.07
C PRO A 31 -28.23 14.90 7.84
N ASP A 32 -28.80 15.13 6.66
CA ASP A 32 -28.01 15.36 5.43
C ASP A 32 -27.06 16.57 5.54
N THR A 33 -27.48 17.62 6.26
CA THR A 33 -26.63 18.79 6.51
C THR A 33 -25.50 18.43 7.49
N ALA A 34 -25.78 17.62 8.51
CA ALA A 34 -24.76 17.13 9.44
C ALA A 34 -23.75 16.22 8.74
N ALA A 35 -24.20 15.31 7.87
CA ALA A 35 -23.35 14.46 7.05
C ALA A 35 -22.39 15.30 6.18
N SER A 36 -22.93 16.26 5.43
CA SER A 36 -22.09 17.16 4.62
C SER A 36 -21.08 17.95 5.48
N TRP A 37 -21.41 18.31 6.72
CA TRP A 37 -20.47 18.99 7.62
C TRP A 37 -19.33 18.07 8.09
N ILE A 38 -19.63 16.81 8.36
CA ILE A 38 -18.65 15.78 8.70
C ILE A 38 -17.71 15.58 7.51
N ASP A 39 -18.24 15.43 6.29
CA ASP A 39 -17.44 15.26 5.07
C ASP A 39 -16.44 16.41 4.88
N HIS A 40 -16.92 17.67 5.00
CA HIS A 40 -16.04 18.84 4.92
C HIS A 40 -15.02 18.90 6.06
N GLY A 41 -15.39 18.49 7.28
CA GLY A 41 -14.49 18.46 8.41
C GLY A 41 -13.39 17.40 8.23
N GLN A 42 -13.74 16.24 7.66
CA GLN A 42 -12.81 15.17 7.32
C GLN A 42 -11.86 15.59 6.20
N GLU A 43 -12.35 16.30 5.18
CA GLU A 43 -11.50 16.85 4.11
C GLU A 43 -10.49 17.85 4.68
N ALA A 44 -10.94 18.80 5.49
CA ALA A 44 -10.06 19.76 6.17
C ALA A 44 -9.07 19.06 7.12
N TYR A 45 -9.49 17.98 7.80
CA TYR A 45 -8.60 17.17 8.63
C TYR A 45 -7.49 16.53 7.78
N ARG A 46 -7.82 15.95 6.61
CA ARG A 46 -6.83 15.35 5.69
C ARG A 46 -5.85 16.37 5.11
N GLU A 47 -6.30 17.60 4.88
CA GLU A 47 -5.41 18.69 4.44
C GLU A 47 -4.43 19.13 5.53
N LEU A 48 -4.88 19.20 6.77
CA LEU A 48 -4.07 19.61 7.93
C LEU A 48 -3.15 18.49 8.43
N HIS A 49 -3.62 17.25 8.35
CA HIS A 49 -2.92 16.02 8.73
C HIS A 49 -2.74 15.18 7.48
N PRO A 50 -1.75 15.51 6.63
CA PRO A 50 -1.48 14.71 5.46
C PRO A 50 -1.26 13.26 5.92
N TRP A 51 -1.81 12.30 5.18
CA TRP A 51 -1.80 10.89 5.60
C TRP A 51 -0.41 10.40 5.97
N HIS A 52 0.66 10.98 5.43
CA HIS A 52 2.06 10.65 5.69
C HIS A 52 2.69 11.45 6.85
N GLU A 53 1.91 12.04 7.76
CA GLU A 53 2.42 12.69 8.97
C GLU A 53 3.24 11.67 9.79
N GLY A 54 4.45 12.06 10.22
CA GLY A 54 5.40 11.18 10.91
C GLY A 54 6.32 10.36 9.99
N LEU A 55 6.09 10.31 8.67
CA LEU A 55 7.02 9.70 7.72
C LEU A 55 8.10 10.70 7.27
N PRO A 56 9.34 10.24 7.03
CA PRO A 56 10.33 11.02 6.29
C PRO A 56 9.80 11.42 4.91
N THR A 57 9.95 12.69 4.51
CA THR A 57 9.43 13.23 3.24
C THR A 57 9.86 12.41 2.02
N ARG A 58 11.08 11.87 2.02
CA ARG A 58 11.60 11.02 0.94
C ARG A 58 10.81 9.73 0.80
N LEU A 59 10.46 9.11 1.92
CA LEU A 59 9.67 7.88 1.96
C LEU A 59 8.22 8.15 1.57
N ALA A 60 7.63 9.25 2.05
CA ALA A 60 6.29 9.68 1.64
C ALA A 60 6.20 9.91 0.11
N ASN A 61 7.19 10.59 -0.48
CA ASN A 61 7.22 10.81 -1.93
C ASN A 61 7.43 9.50 -2.71
N TYR A 62 8.21 8.56 -2.17
CA TYR A 62 8.39 7.25 -2.76
C TYR A 62 7.08 6.46 -2.78
N LEU A 63 6.36 6.40 -1.66
CA LEU A 63 5.06 5.74 -1.56
C LEU A 63 4.03 6.38 -2.51
N LYS A 64 4.03 7.71 -2.66
CA LYS A 64 3.22 8.40 -3.67
C LYS A 64 3.58 8.00 -5.09
N ALA A 65 4.87 7.85 -5.40
CA ALA A 65 5.32 7.39 -6.71
C ALA A 65 4.92 5.93 -7.00
N MET A 66 4.70 5.12 -5.96
CA MET A 66 4.11 3.78 -6.06
C MET A 66 2.57 3.79 -6.18
N GLY A 67 1.94 4.98 -6.21
CA GLY A 67 0.48 5.12 -6.28
C GLY A 67 -0.24 4.93 -4.95
N LEU A 68 0.47 5.03 -3.82
CA LEU A 68 -0.10 4.94 -2.48
C LEU A 68 -0.37 6.36 -1.94
N HIS A 69 -1.63 6.64 -1.66
CA HIS A 69 -2.18 7.95 -1.33
C HIS A 69 -2.93 7.99 0.01
N SER A 70 -2.99 6.87 0.74
CA SER A 70 -3.55 6.80 2.09
C SER A 70 -2.73 5.88 3.00
N ARG A 71 -2.95 6.01 4.31
CA ARG A 71 -2.29 5.14 5.30
C ARG A 71 -2.78 3.70 5.19
N GLU A 72 -4.06 3.52 4.89
CA GLU A 72 -4.71 2.22 4.69
C GLU A 72 -4.12 1.50 3.47
N GLU A 73 -3.89 2.22 2.36
CA GLU A 73 -3.24 1.66 1.17
C GLU A 73 -1.81 1.20 1.48
N VAL A 74 -1.04 1.99 2.22
CA VAL A 74 0.32 1.59 2.64
C VAL A 74 0.27 0.38 3.57
N GLN A 75 -0.64 0.35 4.54
CA GLN A 75 -0.81 -0.78 5.45
C GLN A 75 -1.18 -2.06 4.70
N HIS A 76 -2.07 -1.97 3.72
CA HIS A 76 -2.48 -3.10 2.91
C HIS A 76 -1.36 -3.58 1.97
N ALA A 77 -0.62 -2.65 1.34
CA ALA A 77 0.58 -2.98 0.56
C ALA A 77 1.67 -3.63 1.43
N PHE A 78 1.83 -3.16 2.67
CA PHE A 78 2.71 -3.73 3.68
C PHE A 78 2.31 -5.17 4.03
N GLN A 79 1.03 -5.42 4.35
CA GLN A 79 0.50 -6.74 4.67
C GLN A 79 0.60 -7.73 3.50
N ARG A 80 0.46 -7.26 2.27
CA ARG A 80 0.63 -8.05 1.04
C ARG A 80 2.09 -8.28 0.64
N GLY A 81 3.02 -7.63 1.32
CA GLY A 81 4.43 -7.72 1.01
C GLY A 81 4.90 -6.99 -0.24
N GLN A 82 4.09 -6.09 -0.77
CA GLN A 82 4.43 -5.31 -1.97
C GLN A 82 5.53 -4.28 -1.69
N LEU A 83 5.87 -4.06 -0.43
CA LEU A 83 6.90 -3.12 0.01
C LEU A 83 8.24 -3.81 0.37
N TYR A 84 8.37 -5.14 0.24
CA TYR A 84 9.56 -5.89 0.64
C TYR A 84 10.79 -5.64 -0.23
N ALA A 85 11.98 -5.80 0.36
CA ALA A 85 13.23 -5.88 -0.37
C ALA A 85 13.23 -7.11 -1.31
N GLY A 86 13.53 -6.91 -2.59
CA GLY A 86 13.61 -7.97 -3.60
C GLY A 86 12.40 -8.05 -4.54
N VAL A 87 11.33 -7.30 -4.28
CA VAL A 87 10.26 -7.04 -5.26
C VAL A 87 10.71 -5.90 -6.20
N GLU A 88 10.22 -5.88 -7.44
CA GLU A 88 10.43 -4.74 -8.34
C GLU A 88 9.90 -3.46 -7.66
N ASN A 89 10.78 -2.48 -7.41
CA ASN A 89 10.49 -1.31 -6.57
C ASN A 89 10.25 -1.61 -5.08
N GLY A 90 10.93 -2.61 -4.53
CA GLY A 90 10.94 -2.91 -3.10
C GLY A 90 11.65 -1.86 -2.23
N LEU A 91 11.28 -1.78 -0.95
CA LEU A 91 11.98 -0.93 0.01
C LEU A 91 13.23 -1.63 0.57
N GLY A 92 14.31 -0.87 0.69
CA GLY A 92 15.46 -1.29 1.48
C GLY A 92 15.12 -1.39 2.98
N GLU A 93 15.93 -2.14 3.72
CA GLU A 93 15.75 -2.46 5.14
C GLU A 93 15.36 -1.26 6.02
N MET A 94 16.14 -0.19 5.91
CA MET A 94 15.92 1.03 6.68
C MET A 94 14.54 1.66 6.42
N ARG A 95 14.14 1.79 5.15
CA ARG A 95 12.84 2.41 4.80
C ARG A 95 11.66 1.56 5.26
N TYR A 96 11.80 0.24 5.20
CA TYR A 96 10.76 -0.65 5.66
C TYR A 96 10.59 -0.59 7.19
N ARG A 97 11.68 -0.45 7.96
CA ARG A 97 11.59 -0.15 9.41
C ARG A 97 10.88 1.17 9.69
N GLU A 98 11.21 2.22 8.94
CA GLU A 98 10.51 3.50 9.05
C GLU A 98 8.99 3.35 8.81
N ILE A 99 8.56 2.46 7.91
CA ILE A 99 7.14 2.14 7.71
C ILE A 99 6.56 1.36 8.90
N ILE A 100 7.28 0.38 9.45
CA ILE A 100 6.83 -0.36 10.64
C ILE A 100 6.55 0.61 11.80
N ASP A 101 7.54 1.44 12.13
CA ASP A 101 7.45 2.42 13.21
C ASP A 101 6.28 3.37 12.97
N TRP A 102 6.16 3.87 11.74
CA TRP A 102 5.10 4.79 11.37
C TRP A 102 3.70 4.15 11.40
N LEU A 103 3.56 2.90 10.97
CA LEU A 103 2.30 2.15 11.03
C LEU A 103 1.92 1.78 12.46
N GLY A 104 2.89 1.76 13.39
CA GLY A 104 2.70 1.21 14.73
C GLY A 104 2.41 -0.29 14.68
N ALA A 105 2.93 -0.97 13.66
CA ALA A 105 2.79 -2.41 13.52
C ALA A 105 3.77 -3.10 14.47
N ASP A 106 3.33 -4.14 15.17
CA ASP A 106 4.25 -4.96 15.96
C ASP A 106 5.30 -5.58 15.03
N GLU A 107 6.58 -5.45 15.39
CA GLU A 107 7.67 -6.14 14.71
C GLU A 107 7.43 -7.65 14.80
N SER A 108 6.81 -8.25 13.78
CA SER A 108 6.94 -9.67 13.52
C SER A 108 7.87 -9.87 12.34
N PRO A 109 9.20 -9.95 12.55
CA PRO A 109 10.16 -10.06 11.47
C PRO A 109 10.13 -11.41 10.73
N SER A 110 9.12 -12.27 10.97
CA SER A 110 8.95 -13.54 10.25
C SER A 110 8.70 -13.36 8.74
N HIS A 111 8.29 -12.17 8.31
CA HIS A 111 8.03 -11.85 6.90
C HIS A 111 9.20 -11.11 6.20
N TRP A 112 10.28 -10.79 6.92
CA TRP A 112 11.49 -10.18 6.33
C TRP A 112 12.32 -11.15 5.48
N GLN A 113 11.96 -12.43 5.45
CA GLN A 113 12.53 -13.33 4.48
C GLN A 113 11.94 -12.95 3.12
N ALA A 114 12.76 -12.30 2.29
CA ALA A 114 12.55 -12.35 0.85
C ALA A 114 12.15 -13.79 0.52
N PRO A 115 11.09 -14.02 -0.28
CA PRO A 115 10.70 -15.38 -0.62
C PRO A 115 11.97 -16.12 -1.03
N PRO A 116 12.25 -17.28 -0.40
CA PRO A 116 13.51 -17.95 -0.61
C PRO A 116 13.72 -18.04 -2.12
N PRO A 117 14.92 -17.70 -2.63
CA PRO A 117 15.16 -17.68 -4.06
C PRO A 117 14.66 -19.01 -4.62
N LEU A 118 13.86 -18.95 -5.69
CA LEU A 118 13.30 -20.15 -6.27
C LEU A 118 14.47 -20.99 -6.82
N VAL A 119 14.92 -21.97 -6.05
CA VAL A 119 15.97 -22.89 -6.46
C VAL A 119 15.32 -23.95 -7.33
N LEU A 120 15.46 -23.79 -8.65
CA LEU A 120 15.03 -24.79 -9.61
C LEU A 120 16.14 -25.82 -9.82
N ASP A 121 15.93 -27.04 -9.31
CA ASP A 121 16.78 -28.17 -9.65
C ASP A 121 16.48 -28.64 -11.07
N LEU A 122 17.25 -28.13 -12.02
CA LEU A 122 17.13 -28.46 -13.42
C LEU A 122 17.93 -29.73 -13.74
N SER A 123 17.27 -30.71 -14.37
CA SER A 123 17.97 -31.89 -14.89
C SER A 123 19.12 -31.50 -15.85
N PRO A 124 20.16 -32.34 -16.03
CA PRO A 124 21.23 -32.06 -16.97
C PRO A 124 20.73 -31.76 -18.40
N ARG A 125 19.64 -32.42 -18.81
CA ARG A 125 18.98 -32.19 -20.09
C ARG A 125 18.33 -30.81 -20.15
N ALA A 126 17.61 -30.38 -19.11
CA ALA A 126 17.00 -29.05 -19.03
C ALA A 126 18.06 -27.95 -19.11
N HIS A 127 19.19 -28.12 -18.40
CA HIS A 127 20.34 -27.22 -18.52
C HIS A 127 20.87 -27.10 -19.95
N GLN A 128 20.96 -28.22 -20.67
CA GLN A 128 21.47 -28.25 -22.03
C GLN A 128 20.50 -27.55 -23.01
N VAL A 129 19.20 -27.77 -22.85
CA VAL A 129 18.14 -27.11 -23.63
C VAL A 129 18.14 -25.60 -23.37
N LEU A 130 18.21 -25.15 -22.13
CA LEU A 130 18.27 -23.72 -21.79
C LEU A 130 19.49 -23.03 -22.40
N ARG A 131 20.68 -23.66 -22.32
CA ARG A 131 21.88 -23.12 -22.98
C ARG A 131 21.72 -23.03 -24.50
N TYR A 132 21.13 -24.05 -25.13
CA TYR A 132 20.87 -24.05 -26.56
C TYR A 132 19.90 -22.92 -26.96
N LEU A 133 18.81 -22.75 -26.21
CA LEU A 133 17.82 -21.69 -26.45
C LEU A 133 18.41 -20.29 -26.26
N ALA A 134 19.16 -20.06 -25.18
CA ALA A 134 19.82 -18.78 -24.90
C ALA A 134 20.75 -18.38 -26.07
N ARG A 135 21.58 -19.31 -26.56
CA ARG A 135 22.46 -19.08 -27.71
C ARG A 135 21.69 -18.81 -29.00
N ARG A 136 20.62 -19.56 -29.26
CA ARG A 136 19.85 -19.45 -30.50
C ARG A 136 19.03 -18.17 -30.58
N ARG A 137 18.53 -17.68 -29.44
CA ARG A 137 17.63 -16.52 -29.35
C ARG A 137 18.34 -15.23 -28.94
N GLY A 138 19.59 -15.31 -28.46
CA GLY A 138 20.34 -14.13 -28.00
C GLY A 138 19.77 -13.50 -26.72
N VAL A 139 19.03 -14.26 -25.92
CA VAL A 139 18.42 -13.82 -24.66
C VAL A 139 19.05 -14.54 -23.47
N SER A 140 18.88 -14.00 -22.27
CA SER A 140 19.44 -14.59 -21.06
C SER A 140 18.75 -15.92 -20.72
N ARG A 141 19.40 -16.76 -19.92
CA ARG A 141 18.77 -18.01 -19.44
C ARG A 141 17.62 -17.71 -18.49
N ASP A 142 17.73 -16.62 -17.72
CA ASP A 142 16.74 -16.22 -16.73
C ASP A 142 15.47 -15.74 -17.44
N ASP A 143 15.59 -14.96 -18.53
CA ASP A 143 14.45 -14.50 -19.34
C ASP A 143 13.68 -15.68 -19.95
N ILE A 144 14.39 -16.75 -20.34
CA ILE A 144 13.76 -17.96 -20.87
C ILE A 144 13.01 -18.69 -19.76
N ILE A 145 13.61 -18.82 -18.57
CA ILE A 145 12.98 -19.48 -17.43
C ILE A 145 11.73 -18.70 -16.99
N GLU A 146 11.85 -17.39 -16.84
CA GLU A 146 10.75 -16.49 -16.48
C GLU A 146 9.57 -16.66 -17.45
N ARG A 147 9.84 -16.61 -18.76
CA ARG A 147 8.80 -16.80 -19.77
C ARG A 147 8.14 -18.18 -19.70
N LEU A 148 8.92 -19.24 -19.48
CA LEU A 148 8.38 -20.60 -19.32
C LEU A 148 7.52 -20.73 -18.06
N LEU A 149 7.89 -20.05 -16.97
CA LEU A 149 7.11 -20.02 -15.73
C LEU A 149 5.79 -19.27 -15.94
N LEU A 150 5.82 -18.12 -16.63
CA LEU A 150 4.63 -17.36 -16.98
C LEU A 150 3.69 -18.16 -17.89
N GLU A 151 4.23 -18.81 -18.93
CA GLU A 151 3.46 -19.68 -19.84
C GLU A 151 2.85 -20.88 -19.10
N ALA A 152 3.55 -21.46 -18.12
CA ALA A 152 3.08 -22.61 -17.34
C ALA A 152 2.06 -22.24 -16.25
N ALA A 153 2.12 -21.03 -15.71
CA ALA A 153 1.16 -20.52 -14.74
C ALA A 153 -0.22 -20.26 -15.36
N GLY A 154 -0.29 -20.15 -16.69
CA GLY A 154 -1.45 -19.66 -17.43
C GLY A 154 -1.57 -18.14 -17.27
N ASP A 155 -1.91 -17.45 -18.36
CA ASP A 155 -2.34 -16.05 -18.22
C ASP A 155 -3.51 -16.00 -17.21
N PRO A 156 -3.48 -15.15 -16.18
CA PRO A 156 -4.64 -14.92 -15.32
C PRO A 156 -5.77 -14.14 -16.04
N GLU A 157 -5.71 -14.01 -17.38
CA GLU A 157 -6.67 -13.26 -18.21
C GLU A 157 -7.66 -14.14 -18.99
N ASP A 158 -7.84 -15.42 -18.65
CA ASP A 158 -8.97 -16.26 -19.10
C ASP A 158 -9.98 -16.55 -17.97
#